data_AF-A0A7S2FN88-F1
#
_entry.id   AF-A0A7S2FN88-F1
#
_cell.length_a   1.000
_cell.length_b   1.000
_cell.length_c   1.000
_cell.angle_alpha   90.00
_cell.angle_beta   90.00
_cell.angle_gamma   90.00
#
_symmetry.space_group_name_H-M   'P 1'
#
loop_
_entity.id
_entity.type
_entity.pdbx_description
1 polymer ?
#
loop_
_entity_poly.entity_id
_entity_poly.type
_entity_poly.pdbx_seq_one_letter_code
_entity_poly.pdbx_strand_id
1 'polypeptide(L)'
;GSKKSLFYVLLREHGSQEASRCMNRLAKLSANYMGERGFSIGVDDVTPSAVVEGFKAGLVKDGCAIADKNIDAFNRGRLELKPGCNALQSLESELTGVLGKVREAAGKMAMEKLPWENAPRIMAECGSKGSTINISQMIACLGQQAVDGKRIQNGFVNRTLPHFKPDSLYPAAKGFVANSFYSGLTATEFFFHTMGGREGLVDTAVKTAQTGYMARRLMKALEDLSMHYDNSVRNSESTVVQFTYGDDGLDPASMEGDDRPIEFPRVLKHILNTEPDEARNMLSPPQLREKIRCALAGKDFQSLLPAGRQFLDEVQEFLEMRAKELESMYEAFELEESEEEEEDE
;
A
#
# COMPACT_ATOMS: atom_id res chain seq x y z
N GLY A 1 -4.16 -10.36 6.81
CA GLY A 1 -2.83 -10.49 6.18
C GLY A 1 -2.98 -10.24 4.69
N SER A 2 -1.90 -9.90 3.97
CA SER A 2 -1.97 -9.83 2.51
C SER A 2 -2.33 -11.21 1.93
N LYS A 3 -3.26 -11.25 0.97
CA LYS A 3 -3.65 -12.46 0.22
C LYS A 3 -2.49 -13.05 -0.60
N LYS A 4 -1.39 -12.30 -0.76
CA LYS A 4 -0.16 -12.74 -1.46
C LYS A 4 0.94 -13.26 -0.53
N SER A 5 0.66 -13.41 0.77
CA SER A 5 1.67 -13.85 1.74
C SER A 5 1.88 -15.37 1.72
N LEU A 6 3.11 -15.80 2.05
CA LEU A 6 3.45 -17.24 2.16
C LEU A 6 2.48 -18.00 3.07
N PHE A 7 2.12 -17.42 4.22
CA PHE A 7 1.19 -18.05 5.16
C PHE A 7 -0.23 -18.16 4.63
N TYR A 8 -0.66 -17.22 3.78
CA TYR A 8 -1.94 -17.32 3.11
C TYR A 8 -1.96 -18.50 2.13
N VAL A 9 -0.90 -18.67 1.34
CA VAL A 9 -0.76 -19.80 0.41
C VAL A 9 -0.74 -21.12 1.17
N LEU A 10 0.05 -21.23 2.23
CA LEU A 10 0.10 -22.43 3.09
C LEU A 10 -1.27 -22.76 3.71
N LEU A 11 -2.02 -21.74 4.14
CA LEU A 11 -3.36 -21.93 4.70
C LEU A 11 -4.34 -22.50 3.68
N ARG A 12 -4.23 -22.08 2.41
CA ARG A 12 -5.11 -22.53 1.33
C ARG A 12 -4.76 -23.93 0.82
N GLU A 13 -3.48 -24.19 0.59
CA GLU A 13 -3.03 -25.43 -0.06
C GLU A 13 -2.87 -26.59 0.92
N HIS A 14 -2.38 -26.32 2.14
CA HIS A 14 -2.05 -27.35 3.14
C HIS A 14 -2.93 -27.29 4.40
N GLY A 15 -3.88 -26.36 4.44
CA GLY A 15 -4.82 -26.20 5.55
C GLY A 15 -4.25 -25.47 6.77
N SER A 16 -5.12 -25.27 7.75
CA SER A 16 -4.84 -24.43 8.92
C SER A 16 -3.81 -25.01 9.88
N GLN A 17 -3.76 -26.34 10.01
CA GLN A 17 -2.83 -27.02 10.93
C GLN A 17 -1.38 -26.84 10.48
N GLU A 18 -1.09 -27.07 9.20
CA GLU A 18 0.27 -26.94 8.66
C GLU A 18 0.72 -25.48 8.60
N ALA A 19 -0.18 -24.55 8.23
CA ALA A 19 0.11 -23.12 8.29
C ALA A 19 0.48 -22.68 9.71
N SER A 20 -0.28 -23.10 10.73
CA SER A 20 0.00 -22.78 12.14
C SER A 20 1.32 -23.38 12.62
N ARG A 21 1.62 -24.64 12.25
CA ARG A 21 2.91 -25.29 12.55
C ARG A 21 4.08 -24.53 11.93
N CYS A 22 3.96 -24.14 10.67
CA CYS A 22 4.97 -23.36 9.95
C CYS A 22 5.20 -21.99 10.62
N MET A 23 4.12 -21.25 10.91
CA MET A 23 4.19 -19.95 11.60
C MET A 23 4.92 -20.05 12.94
N ASN A 24 4.60 -21.06 13.75
CA ASN A 24 5.22 -21.26 15.06
C ASN A 24 6.71 -21.60 14.95
N ARG A 25 7.06 -22.50 14.02
CA ARG A 25 8.46 -22.86 13.75
C ARG A 25 9.28 -21.67 13.27
N LEU A 26 8.74 -20.89 12.33
CA LEU A 26 9.41 -19.70 11.81
C LEU A 26 9.59 -18.65 12.92
N ALA A 27 8.55 -18.38 13.72
CA ALA A 27 8.64 -17.42 14.81
C ALA A 27 9.74 -17.80 15.83
N LYS A 28 9.83 -19.07 16.22
CA LYS A 28 10.87 -19.57 17.12
C LYS A 28 12.26 -19.50 16.50
N LEU A 29 12.39 -19.90 15.23
CA LEU A 29 13.65 -19.83 14.50
C LEU A 29 14.15 -18.38 14.40
N SER A 30 13.27 -17.45 14.00
CA SER A 30 13.60 -16.03 13.91
C SER A 30 13.98 -15.43 15.26
N ALA A 31 13.25 -15.77 16.33
CA ALA A 31 13.58 -15.30 17.68
C ALA A 31 14.95 -15.81 18.15
N ASN A 32 15.25 -17.09 17.97
CA ASN A 32 16.54 -17.67 18.35
C ASN A 32 17.68 -17.07 17.51
N TYR A 33 17.50 -16.97 16.19
CA TYR A 33 18.50 -16.38 15.29
C TYR A 33 18.82 -14.92 15.66
N MET A 34 17.80 -14.11 15.94
CA MET A 34 18.00 -12.73 16.37
C MET A 34 18.65 -12.63 17.75
N GLY A 35 18.36 -13.58 18.65
CA GLY A 35 18.99 -13.68 19.96
C GLY A 35 20.49 -14.01 19.88
N GLU A 36 20.89 -14.91 18.98
CA GLU A 36 22.30 -15.30 18.79
C GLU A 36 23.11 -14.25 18.03
N ARG A 37 22.54 -13.68 16.96
CA ARG A 37 23.22 -12.65 16.15
C ARG A 37 23.37 -11.33 16.90
N GLY A 38 22.37 -10.98 17.72
CA GLY A 38 22.23 -9.66 18.31
C GLY A 38 21.79 -8.62 17.28
N PHE A 39 20.73 -7.88 17.61
CA PHE A 39 20.25 -6.77 16.80
C PHE A 39 19.92 -5.60 17.73
N SER A 40 20.65 -4.49 17.58
CA SER A 40 20.54 -3.30 18.42
C SER A 40 20.55 -2.04 17.56
N ILE A 41 20.06 -0.95 18.13
CA ILE A 41 20.12 0.38 17.52
C ILE A 41 20.93 1.28 18.44
N GLY A 42 21.98 1.89 17.90
CA GLY A 42 22.80 2.89 18.58
C GLY A 42 22.39 4.32 18.21
N VAL A 43 22.99 5.31 18.89
CA VAL A 43 22.87 6.72 18.47
C VAL A 43 23.63 6.94 17.16
N ASP A 44 24.75 6.23 16.96
CA ASP A 44 25.58 6.31 15.76
C ASP A 44 24.82 5.95 14.47
N ASP A 45 23.85 5.04 14.55
CA ASP A 45 22.97 4.62 13.44
C ASP A 45 22.09 5.77 12.90
N VAL A 46 21.92 6.81 13.71
CA VAL A 46 21.05 7.97 13.47
C VAL A 46 21.88 9.26 13.32
N THR A 47 23.20 9.17 13.46
CA THR A 47 24.10 10.30 13.28
C THR A 47 24.26 10.61 11.79
N PRO A 48 23.85 11.80 11.32
CA PRO A 48 24.04 12.19 9.92
C PRO A 48 25.52 12.32 9.59
N SER A 49 25.93 11.78 8.45
CA SER A 49 27.26 12.07 7.89
C SER A 49 27.33 13.51 7.37
N ALA A 50 28.52 14.09 7.29
CA ALA A 50 28.71 15.46 6.78
C ALA A 50 28.14 15.65 5.36
N VAL A 51 28.13 14.58 4.55
CA VAL A 51 27.51 14.58 3.21
C VAL A 51 25.99 14.75 3.29
N VAL A 52 25.34 14.03 4.20
CA VAL A 52 23.89 14.11 4.44
C VAL A 52 23.52 15.48 4.98
N GLU A 53 24.32 16.03 5.90
CA GLU A 53 24.09 17.36 6.47
C GLU A 53 24.25 18.49 5.43
N GLY A 54 25.30 18.43 4.60
CA GLY A 54 25.49 19.39 3.51
C GLY A 54 24.35 19.35 2.49
N PHE A 55 23.89 18.15 2.12
CA PHE A 55 22.76 17.99 1.22
C PHE A 55 21.45 18.46 1.84
N LYS A 56 21.18 18.13 3.12
CA LYS A 56 20.04 18.63 3.88
C LYS A 56 20.01 20.16 3.86
N ALA A 57 21.13 20.80 4.17
CA ALA A 57 21.21 22.26 4.20
C ALA A 57 20.89 22.88 2.84
N GLY A 58 21.40 22.30 1.75
CA GLY A 58 21.06 22.68 0.37
C GLY A 58 19.56 22.52 0.09
N LEU A 59 19.01 21.34 0.34
CA LEU A 59 17.61 21.00 0.06
C LEU A 59 16.61 21.89 0.83
N VAL A 60 16.87 22.14 2.11
CA VAL A 60 16.04 23.03 2.94
C VAL A 60 16.14 24.46 2.44
N LYS A 61 17.34 24.94 2.12
CA LYS A 61 17.55 26.29 1.58
C LYS A 61 16.84 26.49 0.25
N ASP A 62 16.93 25.52 -0.66
CA ASP A 62 16.27 25.56 -1.96
C ASP A 62 14.74 25.51 -1.82
N GLY A 63 14.24 24.65 -0.92
CA GLY A 63 12.82 24.56 -0.59
C GLY A 63 12.26 25.85 0.00
N CYS A 64 12.97 26.46 0.95
CA CYS A 64 12.62 27.77 1.51
C CYS A 64 12.70 28.88 0.45
N ALA A 65 13.71 28.87 -0.42
CA ALA A 65 13.83 29.86 -1.49
C ALA A 65 12.68 29.78 -2.52
N ILE A 66 12.20 28.58 -2.85
CA ILE A 66 11.01 28.40 -3.70
C ILE A 66 9.77 28.90 -2.97
N ALA A 67 9.61 28.56 -1.69
CA ALA A 67 8.49 29.05 -0.88
C ALA A 67 8.46 30.59 -0.80
N ASP A 68 9.62 31.22 -0.61
CA ASP A 68 9.75 32.67 -0.54
C ASP A 68 9.42 33.33 -1.88
N LYS A 69 9.82 32.74 -3.01
CA LYS A 69 9.42 33.20 -4.35
C LYS A 69 7.90 33.17 -4.54
N ASN A 70 7.23 32.12 -4.06
CA ASN A 70 5.77 32.00 -4.16
C ASN A 70 5.06 33.03 -3.27
N ILE A 71 5.60 33.30 -2.08
CA ILE A 71 5.11 34.36 -1.18
C ILE A 71 5.30 35.74 -1.83
N ASP A 72 6.44 35.98 -2.48
CA ASP A 72 6.69 37.22 -3.21
C ASP A 72 5.75 37.39 -4.42
N ALA A 73 5.47 36.31 -5.15
CA ALA A 73 4.51 36.31 -6.25
C ALA A 73 3.09 36.63 -5.76
N PHE A 74 2.70 36.09 -4.60
CA PHE A 74 1.43 36.40 -3.94
C PHE A 74 1.36 37.87 -3.52
N ASN A 75 2.40 38.40 -2.87
CA ASN A 75 2.46 39.81 -2.46
C ASN A 75 2.37 40.78 -3.65
N ARG A 76 2.85 40.36 -4.83
CA ARG A 76 2.77 41.12 -6.09
C ARG A 76 1.48 40.86 -6.88
N GLY A 77 0.59 40.00 -6.39
CA GLY A 77 -0.67 39.63 -7.07
C GLY A 77 -0.48 38.84 -8.37
N ARG A 78 0.67 38.18 -8.56
CA ARG A 78 1.01 37.40 -9.77
C ARG A 78 0.87 35.89 -9.60
N LEU A 79 0.32 35.44 -8.47
CA LEU A 79 0.16 34.01 -8.18
C LEU A 79 -0.97 33.43 -9.02
N GLU A 80 -0.72 32.30 -9.66
CA GLU A 80 -1.75 31.55 -10.38
C GLU A 80 -2.72 30.90 -9.38
N LEU A 81 -4.01 31.16 -9.58
CA LEU A 81 -5.06 30.65 -8.71
C LEU A 81 -5.39 29.21 -9.08
N LYS A 82 -5.48 28.33 -8.08
CA LYS A 82 -6.02 27.00 -8.29
C LYS A 82 -7.53 27.08 -8.49
N PRO A 83 -8.12 26.23 -9.36
CA PRO A 83 -9.56 26.25 -9.61
C PRO A 83 -10.33 26.00 -8.31
N GLY A 84 -11.29 26.86 -7.99
CA GLY A 84 -12.13 26.76 -6.78
C GLY A 84 -11.47 27.24 -5.48
N CYS A 85 -10.24 27.75 -5.52
CA CYS A 85 -9.52 28.24 -4.33
C CYS A 85 -9.36 29.76 -4.34
N ASN A 86 -9.42 30.36 -3.14
CA ASN A 86 -9.04 31.78 -2.96
C ASN A 86 -7.52 31.97 -3.16
N ALA A 87 -7.07 33.22 -3.34
CA ALA A 87 -5.64 33.54 -3.51
C ALA A 87 -4.76 33.03 -2.36
N LEU A 88 -5.19 33.25 -1.12
CA LEU A 88 -4.47 32.76 0.07
C LEU A 88 -4.48 31.22 0.14
N GLN A 89 -5.61 30.58 -0.17
CA GLN A 89 -5.72 29.12 -0.17
C GLN A 89 -4.86 28.48 -1.27
N SER A 90 -4.78 29.11 -2.45
CA SER A 90 -3.90 28.71 -3.55
C SER A 90 -2.43 28.75 -3.10
N LEU A 91 -2.02 29.86 -2.45
CA LEU A 91 -0.67 29.98 -1.88
C LEU A 91 -0.39 28.89 -0.84
N GLU A 92 -1.29 28.72 0.14
CA GLU A 92 -1.13 27.73 1.21
C GLU A 92 -1.03 26.30 0.66
N SER A 93 -1.83 25.97 -0.35
CA SER A 93 -1.79 24.67 -1.03
C SER A 93 -0.47 24.45 -1.77
N GLU A 94 0.03 25.47 -2.46
CA GLU A 94 1.30 25.40 -3.17
C GLU A 94 2.49 25.27 -2.21
N LEU A 95 2.52 26.10 -1.15
CA LEU A 95 3.56 26.04 -0.12
C LEU A 95 3.58 24.68 0.60
N THR A 96 2.41 24.14 0.94
CA THR A 96 2.30 22.81 1.54
C THR A 96 2.85 21.74 0.60
N GLY A 97 2.58 21.84 -0.71
CA GLY A 97 3.12 20.93 -1.72
C GLY A 97 4.65 21.01 -1.86
N VAL A 98 5.20 22.23 -1.93
CA VAL A 98 6.66 22.45 -2.03
C VAL A 98 7.38 21.92 -0.79
N LEU A 99 6.92 22.30 0.40
CA LEU A 99 7.55 21.89 1.67
C LEU A 99 7.34 20.38 1.95
N GLY A 100 6.25 19.80 1.45
CA GLY A 100 6.03 18.35 1.45
C GLY A 100 7.07 17.60 0.61
N LYS A 101 7.37 18.10 -0.60
CA LYS A 101 8.40 17.52 -1.49
C LYS A 101 9.80 17.59 -0.86
N VAL A 102 10.13 18.68 -0.16
CA VAL A 102 11.40 18.82 0.57
C VAL A 102 11.57 17.69 1.58
N ARG A 103 10.54 17.38 2.36
CA ARG A 103 10.56 16.28 3.33
C ARG A 103 10.73 14.92 2.64
N GLU A 104 10.00 14.66 1.56
CA GLU A 104 10.10 13.40 0.82
C GLU A 104 11.49 13.20 0.21
N ALA A 105 12.05 14.23 -0.40
CA ALA A 105 13.41 14.20 -0.95
C ALA A 105 14.46 13.99 0.15
N ALA A 106 14.29 14.63 1.30
CA ALA A 106 15.16 14.42 2.46
C ALA A 106 15.10 12.96 2.96
N GLY A 107 13.92 12.35 2.99
CA GLY A 107 13.74 10.95 3.40
C GLY A 107 14.34 9.95 2.41
N LYS A 108 14.16 10.15 1.11
CA LYS A 108 14.79 9.30 0.08
C LYS A 108 16.31 9.35 0.15
N MET A 109 16.87 10.56 0.25
CA MET A 109 18.31 10.74 0.40
C MET A 109 18.85 10.08 1.67
N ALA A 110 18.15 10.21 2.80
CA ALA A 110 18.55 9.55 4.04
C ALA A 110 18.64 8.02 3.87
N MET A 111 17.66 7.39 3.21
CA MET A 111 17.70 5.95 2.95
C MET A 111 18.83 5.54 2.00
N GLU A 112 19.09 6.32 0.95
CA GLU A 112 20.16 6.03 -0.01
C GLU A 112 21.56 6.18 0.58
N LYS A 113 21.75 7.15 1.48
CA LYS A 113 23.06 7.48 2.04
C LYS A 113 23.41 6.70 3.31
N LEU A 114 22.43 6.15 4.01
CA LEU A 114 22.68 5.26 5.14
C LEU A 114 23.28 3.92 4.65
N PRO A 115 24.26 3.33 5.34
CA PRO A 115 24.76 2.00 5.02
C PRO A 115 23.65 0.95 5.03
N TRP A 116 23.75 -0.08 4.18
CA TRP A 116 22.77 -1.16 4.13
C TRP A 116 22.73 -1.99 5.43
N GLU A 117 23.84 -2.07 6.16
CA GLU A 117 23.95 -2.76 7.45
C GLU A 117 23.28 -2.00 8.61
N ASN A 118 22.89 -0.74 8.38
CA ASN A 118 22.35 0.11 9.42
C ASN A 118 20.99 -0.41 9.94
N ALA A 119 20.86 -0.57 11.26
CA ALA A 119 19.70 -1.21 11.86
C ALA A 119 18.36 -0.49 11.56
N PRO A 120 18.23 0.85 11.71
CA PRO A 120 17.01 1.57 11.35
C PRO A 120 16.63 1.42 9.87
N ARG A 121 17.62 1.39 8.97
CA ARG A 121 17.39 1.19 7.54
C ARG A 121 16.83 -0.20 7.26
N ILE A 122 17.44 -1.24 7.82
CA ILE A 122 16.97 -2.63 7.71
C ILE A 122 15.52 -2.75 8.21
N MET A 123 15.21 -2.14 9.36
CA MET A 123 13.86 -2.19 9.95
C MET A 123 12.78 -1.53 9.10
N ALA A 124 13.13 -0.43 8.42
CA ALA A 124 12.21 0.27 7.52
C ALA A 124 12.03 -0.47 6.19
N GLU A 125 13.11 -0.99 5.60
CA GLU A 125 13.04 -1.76 4.35
C GLU A 125 12.31 -3.10 4.54
N CYS A 126 12.50 -3.77 5.68
CA CYS A 126 11.80 -5.03 5.98
C CYS A 126 10.34 -4.84 6.42
N GLY A 127 9.88 -3.59 6.60
CA GLY A 127 8.50 -3.28 6.99
C GLY A 127 8.15 -3.69 8.43
N SER A 128 9.13 -3.95 9.29
CA SER A 128 8.90 -4.35 10.69
C SER A 128 8.41 -3.18 11.54
N LYS A 129 9.28 -2.18 11.74
CA LYS A 129 8.95 -0.98 12.50
C LYS A 129 9.82 0.18 12.04
N GLY A 130 9.17 1.27 11.64
CA GLY A 130 9.86 2.42 11.06
C GLY A 130 9.46 2.60 9.61
N SER A 131 9.41 3.84 9.19
CA SER A 131 9.15 4.23 7.82
C SER A 131 10.28 5.15 7.35
N THR A 132 10.38 5.35 6.04
CA THR A 132 11.30 6.34 5.46
C THR A 132 11.06 7.75 6.04
N ILE A 133 9.81 8.07 6.38
CA ILE A 133 9.43 9.32 7.05
C ILE A 133 10.04 9.39 8.45
N ASN A 134 9.92 8.33 9.25
CA ASN A 134 10.46 8.33 10.62
C ASN A 134 11.99 8.49 10.61
N ILE A 135 12.68 7.81 9.69
CA ILE A 135 14.14 7.95 9.52
C ILE A 135 14.50 9.38 9.09
N SER A 136 13.73 9.94 8.15
CA SER A 136 13.89 11.35 7.74
C SER A 136 13.76 12.32 8.91
N GLN A 137 12.77 12.12 9.79
CA GLN A 137 12.56 12.98 10.96
C GLN A 137 13.69 12.85 11.99
N MET A 138 14.24 11.65 12.14
CA MET A 138 15.37 11.41 13.05
C MET A 138 16.66 12.07 12.56
N ILE A 139 16.99 11.96 11.27
CA ILE A 139 18.29 12.33 10.71
C ILE A 139 18.26 13.66 9.94
N ALA A 140 17.27 13.84 9.06
CA ALA A 140 17.22 14.95 8.10
C ALA A 140 16.40 16.16 8.60
N CYS A 141 15.07 16.11 8.53
CA CYS A 141 14.20 17.18 9.03
C CYS A 141 12.81 16.68 9.40
N LEU A 142 12.14 17.36 10.34
CA LEU A 142 10.74 17.05 10.68
C LEU A 142 9.77 17.49 9.56
N GLY A 143 10.07 18.60 8.89
CA GLY A 143 9.26 19.17 7.82
C GLY A 143 8.09 20.03 8.33
N GLN A 144 7.13 20.29 7.44
CA GLN A 144 5.98 21.14 7.72
C GLN A 144 5.05 20.51 8.77
N GLN A 145 4.80 21.23 9.87
CA GLN A 145 3.76 20.90 10.84
C GLN A 145 2.42 21.48 10.40
N ALA A 146 1.35 20.68 10.52
CA ALA A 146 0.00 21.09 10.18
C ALA A 146 -0.91 20.95 11.40
N VAL A 147 -2.00 21.72 11.41
CA VAL A 147 -3.13 21.60 12.32
C VAL A 147 -4.40 21.75 11.50
N ASP A 148 -5.30 20.76 11.57
CA ASP A 148 -6.56 20.71 10.82
C ASP A 148 -6.35 20.80 9.30
N GLY A 149 -5.35 20.07 8.80
CA GLY A 149 -4.98 20.03 7.37
C GLY A 149 -4.41 21.35 6.81
N LYS A 150 -4.17 22.36 7.65
CA LYS A 150 -3.61 23.66 7.26
C LYS A 150 -2.28 23.87 7.96
N ARG A 151 -1.42 24.75 7.42
CA ARG A 151 -0.24 25.23 8.15
C ARG A 151 -0.69 25.97 9.41
N ILE A 152 0.23 26.10 10.37
CA ILE A 152 -0.06 26.67 11.69
C ILE A 152 -0.66 28.07 11.56
N GLN A 153 -1.85 28.24 12.11
CA GLN A 153 -2.62 29.49 12.05
C GLN A 153 -2.08 30.52 13.05
N ASN A 154 -2.45 31.78 12.85
CA ASN A 154 -2.02 32.86 13.73
C ASN A 154 -2.68 32.71 15.11
N GLY A 155 -1.87 32.51 16.15
CA GLY A 155 -2.33 32.47 17.54
C GLY A 155 -2.36 33.85 18.22
N PHE A 156 -1.54 34.79 17.74
CA PHE A 156 -1.53 36.19 18.16
C PHE A 156 -2.09 37.10 17.05
N VAL A 157 -2.25 38.39 17.34
CA VAL A 157 -2.64 39.40 16.35
C VAL A 157 -1.68 39.35 15.16
N ASN A 158 -2.17 38.84 14.03
CA ASN A 158 -1.46 38.70 12.74
C ASN A 158 -0.14 37.90 12.77
N ARG A 159 0.08 37.02 13.76
CA ARG A 159 1.30 36.18 13.79
C ARG A 159 1.10 34.89 14.59
N THR A 160 1.96 33.91 14.35
CA THR A 160 1.94 32.62 15.05
C THR A 160 2.59 32.71 16.44
N LEU A 161 3.78 33.30 16.53
CA LEU A 161 4.55 33.50 17.76
C LEU A 161 5.02 34.97 17.88
N PRO A 162 5.27 35.48 19.10
CA PRO A 162 5.72 36.86 19.31
C PRO A 162 7.12 37.14 18.74
N HIS A 163 7.89 36.09 18.44
CA HIS A 163 9.23 36.16 17.85
C HIS A 163 9.22 36.54 16.36
N PHE A 164 8.07 36.40 15.67
CA PHE A 164 7.95 36.72 14.25
C PHE A 164 7.29 38.08 14.04
N LYS A 165 7.63 38.74 12.92
CA LYS A 165 7.00 39.99 12.51
C LYS A 165 5.51 39.75 12.19
N PRO A 166 4.63 40.74 12.41
CA PRO A 166 3.24 40.68 11.95
C PRO A 166 3.17 40.32 10.46
N ASP A 167 2.17 39.52 10.09
CA ASP A 167 1.84 39.08 8.73
C ASP A 167 2.92 38.25 8.02
N SER A 168 3.82 37.62 8.78
CA SER A 168 4.84 36.72 8.24
C SER A 168 4.24 35.40 7.70
N LEU A 169 4.42 35.15 6.40
CA LEU A 169 3.99 33.92 5.71
C LEU A 169 5.13 32.91 5.45
N TYR A 170 6.36 33.29 5.79
CA TYR A 170 7.57 32.49 5.61
C TYR A 170 7.44 31.09 6.23
N PRO A 171 8.08 30.05 5.65
CA PRO A 171 7.99 28.68 6.15
C PRO A 171 8.24 28.55 7.66
N ALA A 172 9.32 29.16 8.17
CA ALA A 172 9.67 29.11 9.59
C ALA A 172 8.62 29.75 10.50
N ALA A 173 7.98 30.84 10.06
CA ALA A 173 6.92 31.50 10.82
C ALA A 173 5.62 30.67 10.85
N LYS A 174 5.39 29.84 9.84
CA LYS A 174 4.19 29.02 9.66
C LYS A 174 4.41 27.54 10.00
N GLY A 175 5.39 27.21 10.84
CA GLY A 175 5.53 25.87 11.41
C GLY A 175 6.35 24.89 10.58
N PHE A 176 7.20 25.35 9.67
CA PHE A 176 8.20 24.49 9.04
C PHE A 176 9.37 24.25 9.99
N VAL A 177 9.65 22.97 10.29
CA VAL A 177 10.76 22.55 11.15
C VAL A 177 11.89 22.01 10.28
N ALA A 178 12.98 22.76 10.21
CA ALA A 178 14.15 22.44 9.39
C ALA A 178 15.09 21.45 10.09
N ASN A 179 15.10 21.46 11.43
CA ASN A 179 15.91 20.57 12.22
C ASN A 179 15.32 19.16 12.32
N SER A 180 16.18 18.19 12.63
CA SER A 180 15.82 16.80 12.93
C SER A 180 15.83 16.56 14.44
N PHE A 181 15.34 15.40 14.87
CA PHE A 181 15.46 15.01 16.28
C PHE A 181 16.91 14.86 16.73
N TYR A 182 17.80 14.41 15.84
CA TYR A 182 19.23 14.32 16.14
C TYR A 182 19.88 15.70 16.32
N SER A 183 19.62 16.65 15.42
CA SER A 183 20.22 18.00 15.51
C SER A 183 19.66 18.83 16.67
N GLY A 184 18.51 18.42 17.22
CA GLY A 184 17.78 19.17 18.23
C GLY A 184 16.91 20.27 17.64
N LEU A 185 15.80 20.56 18.30
CA LEU A 185 14.82 21.57 17.87
C LEU A 185 15.09 22.90 18.57
N THR A 186 14.94 24.00 17.82
CA THR A 186 14.89 25.35 18.42
C THR A 186 13.61 25.54 19.23
N ALA A 187 13.56 26.53 20.13
CA ALA A 187 12.39 26.78 20.97
C ALA A 187 11.09 27.01 20.15
N THR A 188 11.18 27.70 19.01
CA THR A 188 10.04 27.91 18.11
C THR A 188 9.61 26.63 17.40
N GLU A 189 10.58 25.82 16.93
CA GLU A 189 10.30 24.54 16.28
C GLU A 189 9.70 23.52 17.24
N PHE A 190 10.23 23.44 18.47
CA PHE A 190 9.68 22.59 19.52
C PHE A 190 8.22 22.96 19.80
N PHE A 191 7.91 24.26 19.94
CA PHE A 191 6.54 24.71 20.18
C PHE A 191 5.61 24.34 19.01
N PHE A 192 6.05 24.55 17.75
CA PHE A 192 5.27 24.13 16.59
C PHE A 192 5.09 22.61 16.49
N HIS A 193 6.11 21.84 16.84
CA HIS A 193 6.00 20.39 16.88
C HIS A 193 4.99 19.92 17.94
N THR A 194 4.95 20.56 19.11
CA THR A 194 3.94 20.24 20.14
C THR A 194 2.51 20.54 19.69
N MET A 195 2.29 21.57 18.85
CA MET A 195 0.98 21.86 18.27
C MET A 195 0.50 20.71 17.39
N GLY A 196 1.35 20.23 16.46
CA GLY A 196 1.03 19.08 15.61
C GLY A 196 0.87 17.78 16.40
N GLY A 197 1.70 17.57 17.42
CA GLY A 197 1.58 16.41 18.32
C GLY A 197 0.24 16.38 19.07
N ARG A 198 -0.27 17.54 19.51
CA ARG A 198 -1.57 17.64 20.19
C ARG A 198 -2.73 17.31 19.25
N GLU A 199 -2.66 17.70 17.98
CA GLU A 199 -3.67 17.31 16.99
C GLU A 199 -3.80 15.80 16.91
N GLY A 200 -2.68 15.07 16.77
CA GLY A 200 -2.71 13.60 16.70
C GLY A 200 -3.33 12.93 17.93
N LEU A 201 -3.04 13.44 19.14
CA LEU A 201 -3.63 12.94 20.38
C LEU A 201 -5.14 13.18 20.45
N VAL A 202 -5.59 14.39 20.10
CA VAL A 202 -7.01 14.76 20.12
C VAL A 202 -7.78 14.02 19.04
N ASP A 203 -7.23 13.96 17.83
CA ASP A 203 -7.86 13.32 16.66
C ASP A 203 -8.09 11.82 16.90
N THR A 204 -7.10 11.14 17.48
CA THR A 204 -7.23 9.73 17.87
C THR A 204 -8.36 9.55 18.90
N ALA A 205 -8.44 10.42 19.90
CA ALA A 205 -9.48 10.31 20.93
C ALA A 205 -10.89 10.61 20.40
N VAL A 206 -11.05 11.59 19.51
CA VAL A 206 -12.36 12.04 18.99
C VAL A 206 -12.87 11.09 17.90
N LYS A 207 -12.01 10.65 16.97
CA LYS A 207 -12.43 9.79 15.85
C LYS A 207 -12.96 8.43 16.31
N THR A 208 -12.45 7.88 17.40
CA THR A 208 -12.92 6.59 17.95
C THR A 208 -14.40 6.60 18.31
N ALA A 209 -14.92 7.72 18.85
CA ALA A 209 -16.32 7.81 19.23
C ALA A 209 -17.25 7.75 18.01
N GLN A 210 -16.89 8.44 16.93
CA GLN A 210 -17.68 8.46 15.69
C GLN A 210 -17.63 7.11 14.96
N THR A 211 -16.44 6.54 14.78
CA THR A 211 -16.28 5.25 14.10
C THR A 211 -16.94 4.11 14.88
N GLY A 212 -16.80 4.11 16.22
CA GLY A 212 -17.45 3.13 17.08
C GLY A 212 -18.98 3.24 17.07
N TYR A 213 -19.53 4.46 17.10
CA TYR A 213 -20.97 4.65 17.02
C TYR A 213 -21.53 4.24 15.64
N MET A 214 -20.85 4.60 14.56
CA MET A 214 -21.23 4.17 13.21
C MET A 214 -21.21 2.63 13.09
N ALA A 215 -20.13 1.99 13.54
CA ALA A 215 -20.02 0.54 13.54
C ALA A 215 -21.13 -0.13 14.37
N ARG A 216 -21.44 0.41 15.56
CA ARG A 216 -22.55 -0.09 16.39
C ARG A 216 -23.90 0.04 15.70
N ARG A 217 -24.18 1.17 15.05
CA ARG A 217 -25.43 1.38 14.29
C ARG A 217 -25.57 0.37 13.16
N LEU A 218 -24.51 0.15 12.39
CA LEU A 218 -24.50 -0.82 11.29
C LEU A 218 -24.64 -2.25 11.81
N MET A 219 -23.90 -2.63 12.85
CA MET A 219 -24.04 -3.96 13.48
C MET A 219 -25.47 -4.19 13.97
N LYS A 220 -26.09 -3.23 14.66
CA LYS A 220 -27.47 -3.37 15.14
C LYS A 220 -28.52 -3.38 14.03
N ALA A 221 -28.21 -2.81 12.86
CA ALA A 221 -29.11 -2.87 11.71
C ALA A 221 -29.00 -4.20 10.93
N LEU A 222 -27.84 -4.87 11.01
CA LEU A 222 -27.53 -6.04 10.18
C LEU A 222 -27.37 -7.35 10.98
N GLU A 223 -27.48 -7.33 12.31
CA GLU A 223 -27.27 -8.52 13.17
C GLU A 223 -28.29 -9.64 12.95
N ASP A 224 -29.48 -9.29 12.46
CA ASP A 224 -30.56 -10.24 12.18
C ASP A 224 -30.44 -10.95 10.82
N LEU A 225 -29.50 -10.50 9.98
CA LEU A 225 -29.34 -11.07 8.64
C LEU A 225 -28.60 -12.40 8.70
N SER A 226 -29.18 -13.42 8.08
CA SER A 226 -28.58 -14.74 7.97
C SER A 226 -28.81 -15.34 6.59
N MET A 227 -27.87 -16.19 6.17
CA MET A 227 -27.96 -16.94 4.91
C MET A 227 -28.71 -18.24 5.16
N HIS A 228 -29.73 -18.51 4.34
CA HIS A 228 -30.48 -19.77 4.35
C HIS A 228 -29.91 -20.78 3.35
N TYR A 229 -30.33 -22.04 3.46
CA TYR A 229 -29.87 -23.15 2.60
C TYR A 229 -30.16 -22.96 1.10
N ASP A 230 -31.04 -22.02 0.74
CA ASP A 230 -31.35 -21.64 -0.64
C ASP A 230 -30.48 -20.48 -1.15
N ASN A 231 -29.40 -20.14 -0.44
CA ASN A 231 -28.48 -19.01 -0.71
C ASN A 231 -29.11 -17.61 -0.60
N SER A 232 -30.36 -17.51 -0.13
CA SER A 232 -31.00 -16.23 0.13
C SER A 232 -30.59 -15.66 1.49
N VAL A 233 -30.46 -14.33 1.55
CA VAL A 233 -30.22 -13.61 2.81
C VAL A 233 -31.56 -13.09 3.30
N ARG A 234 -31.93 -13.50 4.52
CA ARG A 234 -33.21 -13.11 5.13
C ARG A 234 -32.99 -12.50 6.51
N ASN A 235 -33.94 -11.66 6.91
CA ASN A 235 -34.01 -11.13 8.27
C ASN A 235 -34.72 -12.12 9.21
N SER A 236 -34.82 -11.75 10.50
CA SER A 236 -35.50 -12.49 11.55
C SER A 236 -37.00 -12.73 11.29
N GLU A 237 -37.66 -11.86 10.52
CA GLU A 237 -39.06 -11.99 10.08
C GLU A 237 -39.22 -12.84 8.81
N SER A 238 -38.15 -13.50 8.33
CA SER A 238 -38.12 -14.28 7.08
C SER A 238 -38.40 -13.48 5.81
N THR A 239 -38.25 -12.15 5.85
CA THR A 239 -38.28 -11.28 4.66
C THR A 239 -36.97 -11.42 3.91
N VAL A 240 -37.06 -11.67 2.60
CA VAL A 240 -35.89 -11.80 1.71
C VAL A 240 -35.30 -10.41 1.45
N VAL A 241 -34.03 -10.23 1.83
CA VAL A 241 -33.25 -9.00 1.59
C VAL A 241 -32.43 -9.13 0.32
N GLN A 242 -31.79 -10.28 0.11
CA GLN A 242 -31.11 -10.63 -1.13
C GLN A 242 -31.51 -12.04 -1.57
N PHE A 243 -31.78 -12.23 -2.85
CA PHE A 243 -32.11 -13.55 -3.41
C PHE A 243 -30.89 -14.47 -3.47
N THR A 244 -29.73 -13.90 -3.79
CA THR A 244 -28.42 -14.57 -3.78
C THR A 244 -27.46 -13.72 -2.96
N TYR A 245 -26.78 -14.31 -1.97
CA TYR A 245 -25.75 -13.62 -1.20
C TYR A 245 -24.67 -13.03 -2.12
N GLY A 246 -24.40 -11.72 -2.03
CA GLY A 246 -23.33 -11.08 -2.80
C GLY A 246 -23.50 -11.13 -4.34
N ASP A 247 -24.71 -11.43 -4.83
CA ASP A 247 -25.04 -11.74 -6.23
C ASP A 247 -24.39 -13.03 -6.80
N ASP A 248 -23.21 -13.42 -6.32
CA ASP A 248 -22.42 -14.58 -6.78
C ASP A 248 -22.45 -15.79 -5.83
N GLY A 249 -22.92 -15.61 -4.59
CA GLY A 249 -22.91 -16.64 -3.55
C GLY A 249 -21.52 -16.95 -3.00
N LEU A 250 -20.51 -16.10 -3.26
CA LEU A 250 -19.13 -16.35 -2.86
C LEU A 250 -18.80 -15.64 -1.54
N ASP A 251 -18.15 -16.36 -0.64
CA ASP A 251 -17.64 -15.79 0.60
C ASP A 251 -16.33 -15.02 0.36
N PRO A 252 -16.26 -13.70 0.63
CA PRO A 252 -15.03 -12.91 0.47
C PRO A 252 -13.85 -13.43 1.28
N ALA A 253 -14.11 -14.10 2.41
CA ALA A 253 -13.06 -14.71 3.21
C ALA A 253 -12.48 -15.97 2.55
N SER A 254 -13.19 -16.58 1.60
CA SER A 254 -12.78 -17.74 0.82
C SER A 254 -12.17 -17.39 -0.55
N MET A 255 -12.40 -16.17 -1.05
CA MET A 255 -11.85 -15.69 -2.33
C MET A 255 -10.34 -15.43 -2.30
N GLU A 256 -9.62 -15.93 -3.31
CA GLU A 256 -8.19 -15.71 -3.49
C GLU A 256 -7.84 -14.35 -4.11
N GLY A 257 -8.57 -13.95 -5.14
CA GLY A 257 -8.41 -12.65 -5.79
C GLY A 257 -9.12 -11.53 -5.03
N ASP A 258 -8.94 -10.30 -5.51
CA ASP A 258 -9.73 -9.15 -5.02
C ASP A 258 -11.18 -9.24 -5.55
N ASP A 259 -11.34 -9.59 -6.84
CA ASP A 259 -12.64 -9.70 -7.52
C ASP A 259 -12.95 -11.11 -8.05
N ARG A 260 -12.08 -12.11 -7.82
CA ARG A 260 -12.22 -13.46 -8.39
C ARG A 260 -12.03 -14.55 -7.34
N PRO A 261 -12.73 -15.69 -7.47
CA PRO A 261 -12.60 -16.79 -6.51
C PRO A 261 -11.18 -17.37 -6.50
N ILE A 262 -10.52 -17.45 -7.67
CA ILE A 262 -9.22 -18.09 -7.85
C ILE A 262 -8.24 -17.13 -8.54
N GLU A 263 -6.99 -17.08 -8.08
CA GLU A 263 -5.92 -16.34 -8.77
C GLU A 263 -5.22 -17.26 -9.80
N PHE A 264 -5.74 -17.29 -11.04
CA PHE A 264 -5.26 -18.22 -12.08
C PHE A 264 -3.74 -18.20 -12.33
N PRO A 265 -3.04 -17.05 -12.40
CA PRO A 265 -1.59 -17.04 -12.59
C PRO A 265 -0.82 -17.75 -11.47
N ARG A 266 -1.32 -17.66 -10.24
CA ARG A 266 -0.73 -18.29 -9.06
C ARG A 266 -0.89 -19.81 -9.14
N VAL A 267 -2.09 -20.27 -9.44
CA VAL A 267 -2.40 -21.70 -9.58
C VAL A 267 -1.60 -22.32 -10.72
N LEU A 268 -1.53 -21.67 -11.89
CA LEU A 268 -0.71 -22.15 -13.00
C LEU A 268 0.77 -22.28 -12.59
N LYS A 269 1.31 -21.28 -11.90
CA LYS A 269 2.69 -21.33 -11.39
C LYS A 269 2.88 -22.47 -10.37
N HIS A 270 1.89 -22.75 -9.53
CA HIS A 270 1.94 -23.87 -8.60
C HIS A 270 1.98 -25.22 -9.34
N ILE A 271 1.10 -25.41 -10.34
CA ILE A 271 1.04 -26.61 -11.18
C ILE A 271 2.37 -26.83 -11.90
N LEU A 272 2.89 -25.81 -12.60
CA LEU A 272 4.16 -25.89 -13.32
C LEU A 272 5.37 -26.27 -12.44
N ASN A 273 5.34 -25.92 -11.16
CA ASN A 273 6.42 -26.26 -10.22
C ASN A 273 6.24 -27.63 -9.55
N THR A 274 5.02 -28.14 -9.47
CA THR A 274 4.70 -29.39 -8.77
C THR A 274 4.67 -30.57 -9.74
N GLU A 275 4.17 -30.34 -10.95
CA GLU A 275 4.09 -31.30 -12.06
C GLU A 275 4.82 -30.72 -13.27
N PRO A 276 6.17 -30.70 -13.27
CA PRO A 276 6.93 -30.30 -14.45
C PRO A 276 6.73 -31.33 -15.57
N ASP A 277 6.45 -30.84 -16.78
CA ASP A 277 6.35 -31.70 -17.95
C ASP A 277 7.74 -32.21 -18.37
N GLU A 278 8.01 -33.49 -18.12
CA GLU A 278 9.25 -34.15 -18.51
C GLU A 278 9.26 -34.53 -20.01
N ALA A 279 8.09 -34.64 -20.64
CA ALA A 279 7.93 -35.19 -21.98
C ALA A 279 8.32 -34.21 -23.10
N ARG A 280 8.48 -32.91 -22.82
CA ARG A 280 8.89 -31.84 -23.77
C ARG A 280 8.04 -31.70 -25.04
N ASN A 281 6.91 -32.40 -25.15
CA ASN A 281 6.00 -32.27 -26.28
C ASN A 281 5.15 -31.00 -26.11
N MET A 282 5.62 -29.90 -26.70
CA MET A 282 4.90 -28.64 -26.70
C MET A 282 3.66 -28.76 -27.60
N LEU A 283 2.48 -28.53 -27.01
CA LEU A 283 1.23 -28.45 -27.77
C LEU A 283 1.27 -27.22 -28.68
N SER A 284 0.86 -27.37 -29.94
CA SER A 284 0.65 -26.23 -30.82
C SER A 284 -0.54 -25.38 -30.33
N PRO A 285 -0.58 -24.08 -30.63
CA PRO A 285 -1.72 -23.23 -30.25
C PRO A 285 -3.12 -23.77 -30.63
N PRO A 286 -3.35 -24.37 -31.82
CA PRO A 286 -4.66 -24.96 -32.14
C PRO A 286 -4.94 -26.22 -31.32
N GLN A 287 -3.95 -27.09 -31.09
CA GLN A 287 -4.08 -28.27 -30.22
C GLN A 287 -4.41 -27.87 -28.78
N LEU A 288 -3.79 -26.80 -28.28
CA LEU A 288 -4.08 -26.26 -26.96
C LEU A 288 -5.54 -25.78 -26.86
N ARG A 289 -6.02 -25.00 -27.83
CA ARG A 289 -7.43 -24.56 -27.88
C ARG A 289 -8.40 -25.73 -27.95
N GLU A 290 -8.07 -26.78 -28.69
CA GLU A 290 -8.86 -27.99 -28.74
C GLU A 290 -8.92 -28.72 -27.40
N LYS A 291 -7.76 -28.91 -26.74
CA LYS A 291 -7.72 -29.50 -25.40
C LYS A 291 -8.50 -28.66 -24.37
N ILE A 292 -8.41 -27.33 -24.43
CA ILE A 292 -9.18 -26.42 -23.56
C ILE A 292 -10.69 -26.64 -23.77
N ARG A 293 -11.15 -26.66 -25.02
CA ARG A 293 -12.56 -26.88 -25.38
C ARG A 293 -13.06 -28.25 -24.91
N CYS A 294 -12.26 -29.30 -25.10
CA CYS A 294 -12.58 -30.65 -24.61
C CYS A 294 -12.63 -30.71 -23.08
N ALA A 295 -11.69 -30.05 -22.39
CA ALA A 295 -11.68 -30.00 -20.92
C ALA A 295 -12.89 -29.25 -20.36
N LEU A 296 -13.24 -28.09 -20.91
CA LEU A 296 -14.42 -27.31 -20.50
C LEU A 296 -15.75 -28.04 -20.79
N ALA A 297 -15.78 -28.91 -21.79
CA ALA A 297 -16.92 -29.80 -22.08
C ALA A 297 -17.00 -31.02 -21.14
N GLY A 298 -16.00 -31.23 -20.29
CA GLY A 298 -15.95 -32.33 -19.33
C GLY A 298 -17.04 -32.24 -18.25
N LYS A 299 -17.37 -33.39 -17.64
CA LYS A 299 -18.44 -33.49 -16.63
C LYS A 299 -18.23 -32.57 -15.44
N ASP A 300 -16.99 -32.36 -15.02
CA ASP A 300 -16.66 -31.56 -13.84
C ASP A 300 -17.03 -30.09 -14.04
N PHE A 301 -16.67 -29.50 -15.18
CA PHE A 301 -17.00 -28.11 -15.51
C PHE A 301 -18.47 -27.93 -15.89
N GLN A 302 -19.07 -28.91 -16.58
CA GLN A 302 -20.49 -28.87 -16.94
C GLN A 302 -21.41 -29.00 -15.72
N SER A 303 -20.96 -29.66 -14.65
CA SER A 303 -21.70 -29.75 -13.38
C SER A 303 -21.89 -28.40 -12.67
N LEU A 304 -21.06 -27.40 -12.99
CA LEU A 304 -21.11 -26.07 -12.39
C LEU A 304 -22.22 -25.18 -13.00
N LEU A 305 -22.76 -25.55 -14.17
CA LEU A 305 -23.80 -24.77 -14.83
C LEU A 305 -25.18 -24.98 -14.16
N PRO A 306 -26.00 -23.92 -14.00
CA PRO A 306 -25.84 -22.58 -14.58
C PRO A 306 -25.07 -21.57 -13.72
N ALA A 307 -24.84 -21.84 -12.43
CA ALA A 307 -24.29 -20.86 -11.48
C ALA A 307 -22.82 -20.48 -11.76
N GLY A 308 -22.02 -21.42 -12.26
CA GLY A 308 -20.60 -21.24 -12.56
C GLY A 308 -20.28 -20.68 -13.95
N ARG A 309 -21.27 -20.14 -14.68
CA ARG A 309 -21.04 -19.67 -16.07
C ARG A 309 -19.95 -18.59 -16.13
N GLN A 310 -20.01 -17.61 -15.23
CA GLN A 310 -19.00 -16.55 -15.14
C GLN A 310 -17.60 -17.13 -14.89
N PHE A 311 -17.48 -18.13 -14.02
CA PHE A 311 -16.20 -18.79 -13.76
C PHE A 311 -15.66 -19.51 -15.00
N LEU A 312 -16.52 -20.19 -15.78
CA LEU A 312 -16.11 -20.83 -17.03
C LEU A 312 -15.64 -19.82 -18.07
N ASP A 313 -16.36 -18.70 -18.21
CA ASP A 313 -15.99 -17.62 -19.11
C ASP A 313 -14.62 -17.02 -18.71
N GLU A 314 -14.37 -16.83 -17.41
CA GLU A 314 -13.09 -16.34 -16.87
C GLU A 314 -11.93 -17.33 -17.10
N VAL A 315 -12.17 -18.64 -16.92
CA VAL A 315 -11.18 -19.69 -17.21
C VAL A 315 -10.84 -19.72 -18.70
N GLN A 316 -11.87 -19.65 -19.55
CA GLN A 316 -11.70 -19.64 -21.00
C GLN A 316 -10.90 -18.40 -21.44
N GLU A 317 -11.24 -17.21 -20.93
CA GLU A 317 -10.50 -15.97 -21.23
C GLU A 317 -9.03 -16.07 -20.80
N PHE A 318 -8.77 -16.62 -19.60
CA PHE A 318 -7.41 -16.78 -19.10
C PHE A 318 -6.58 -17.75 -19.96
N LEU A 319 -7.14 -18.89 -20.35
CA LEU A 319 -6.45 -19.89 -21.16
C LEU A 319 -6.28 -19.42 -22.61
N GLU A 320 -7.25 -18.69 -23.17
CA GLU A 320 -7.15 -18.06 -24.49
C GLU A 320 -6.06 -16.99 -24.53
N MET A 321 -5.90 -16.22 -23.46
CA MET A 321 -4.78 -15.27 -23.33
C MET A 321 -3.42 -15.99 -23.40
N ARG A 322 -3.30 -17.17 -22.76
CA ARG A 322 -2.07 -17.99 -22.82
C ARG A 322 -1.84 -18.61 -24.19
N ALA A 323 -2.90 -19.04 -24.87
CA ALA A 323 -2.80 -19.52 -26.25
C ALA A 323 -2.27 -18.41 -27.18
N LYS A 324 -2.73 -17.17 -27.03
CA LYS A 324 -2.22 -16.01 -27.79
C LYS A 324 -0.77 -15.66 -27.46
N GLU A 325 -0.37 -15.74 -26.20
CA GLU A 325 1.05 -15.58 -25.83
C GLU A 325 1.92 -16.65 -26.50
N LEU A 326 1.44 -17.89 -26.56
CA LEU A 326 2.13 -18.98 -27.27
C LEU A 326 2.22 -18.70 -28.77
N GLU A 327 1.12 -18.29 -29.42
CA GLU A 327 1.11 -17.88 -30.84
C GLU A 327 2.17 -16.80 -31.12
N SER A 328 2.22 -15.76 -30.28
CA SER A 328 3.21 -14.69 -30.43
C SER A 328 4.65 -15.18 -30.27
N MET A 329 4.89 -16.22 -29.46
CA MET A 329 6.22 -16.84 -29.36
C MET A 329 6.54 -17.68 -30.61
N TYR A 330 5.60 -18.45 -31.13
CA TYR A 330 5.79 -19.21 -32.37
C TYR A 330 6.10 -18.28 -33.55
N GLU A 331 5.37 -17.16 -33.67
CA GLU A 331 5.63 -16.13 -34.68
C GLU A 331 7.00 -15.46 -34.50
N ALA A 332 7.41 -15.17 -33.26
CA ALA A 332 8.68 -14.51 -32.97
C ALA A 332 9.92 -15.40 -33.19
N PHE A 333 9.77 -16.72 -33.06
CA PHE A 333 10.86 -17.68 -33.20
C PHE A 333 10.85 -18.46 -34.52
N GLU A 334 9.95 -18.13 -35.46
CA GLU A 334 9.80 -18.82 -36.76
C GLU A 334 9.74 -20.36 -36.62
N LEU A 335 9.07 -20.84 -35.56
CA LEU A 335 8.93 -22.28 -35.32
C LEU A 335 7.89 -22.85 -36.29
N GLU A 336 8.31 -23.75 -37.18
CA GLU A 336 7.40 -24.51 -38.03
C GLU A 336 6.54 -25.45 -37.18
N GLU A 337 5.25 -25.55 -37.51
CA GLU A 337 4.36 -26.54 -36.89
C GLU A 337 4.90 -27.94 -37.22
N SER A 338 5.38 -28.66 -36.22
CA SER A 338 5.68 -30.08 -36.39
C SER A 338 4.34 -30.81 -36.55
N GLU A 339 3.98 -31.10 -37.80
CA GLU A 339 3.00 -32.14 -38.14
C GLU A 339 3.58 -33.49 -37.67
N GLU A 340 3.42 -33.83 -36.39
CA GLU A 340 3.49 -35.24 -35.98
C GLU A 340 2.17 -35.88 -36.39
N GLU A 341 2.25 -36.58 -37.52
CA GLU A 341 1.23 -37.46 -38.09
C GLU A 341 0.66 -38.40 -37.02
N GLU A 342 -0.66 -38.59 -37.11
CA GLU A 342 -1.37 -39.70 -36.48
C GLU A 342 -0.75 -41.04 -36.93
N GLU A 343 0.19 -41.58 -36.16
CA GLU A 343 0.48 -43.01 -36.13
C GLU A 343 0.52 -43.45 -34.66
N ASP A 344 -0.60 -43.98 -34.17
CA ASP A 344 -0.63 -45.24 -33.43
C ASP A 344 -2.09 -45.68 -33.18
N GLU A 345 -2.35 -46.95 -33.56
CA GLU A 345 -3.63 -47.70 -33.56
C GLU A 345 -4.28 -47.95 -32.19
#